data_AF-A0A371X761-F1
#
_entry.id   AF-A0A371X761-F1
#
_cell.length_a   1.000
_cell.length_b   1.000
_cell.length_c   1.000
_cell.angle_alpha   90.00
_cell.angle_beta   90.00
_cell.angle_gamma   90.00
#
_symmetry.space_group_name_H-M   'P 1'
#
loop_
_entity.id
_entity.type
_entity.pdbx_description
1 polymer ?
#
loop_
_entity_poly.entity_id
_entity_poly.type
_entity_poly.pdbx_seq_one_letter_code
_entity_poly.pdbx_strand_id
1 'polypeptide(L)' 'MEPASTIVTALGGPTKVAKIVRVHRTRVSNWCRPKEKGGTGGIIPIKHAPALIAAARETGLTLSADDFLPASEAA' A
#
# COMPACT_ATOMS: atom_id res chain seq x y z
N MET A 1 5.24 -2.64 -8.61
CA MET A 1 6.29 -2.22 -7.65
C MET A 1 5.85 -2.73 -6.29
N GLU A 2 6.72 -3.48 -5.64
CA GLU A 2 6.48 -4.00 -4.29
C GLU A 2 7.04 -3.05 -3.23
N PRO A 3 6.49 -3.04 -2.01
CA PRO A 3 5.35 -3.83 -1.50
C PRO A 3 3.94 -3.27 -1.83
N ALA A 4 3.83 -2.06 -2.38
CA ALA A 4 2.53 -1.39 -2.56
C ALA A 4 1.54 -2.19 -3.40
N SER A 5 2.00 -2.84 -4.46
CA SER A 5 1.11 -3.59 -5.36
C SER A 5 0.48 -4.80 -4.67
N THR A 6 1.27 -5.57 -3.91
CA THR A 6 0.76 -6.69 -3.12
C THR A 6 -0.26 -6.23 -2.09
N ILE A 7 0.06 -5.23 -1.27
CA ILE A 7 -0.85 -4.71 -0.24
C ILE A 7 -2.15 -4.19 -0.86
N VAL A 8 -2.04 -3.41 -1.94
CA VAL A 8 -3.22 -2.84 -2.60
C VAL A 8 -4.11 -3.92 -3.19
N THR A 9 -3.52 -4.95 -3.79
CA THR A 9 -4.28 -6.08 -4.36
C THR A 9 -4.95 -6.89 -3.24
N ALA A 10 -4.22 -7.21 -2.19
CA ALA A 10 -4.69 -7.97 -1.03
C ALA A 10 -5.88 -7.29 -0.33
N LEU A 11 -5.88 -5.95 -0.28
CA LEU A 11 -6.99 -5.16 0.30
C LEU A 11 -8.18 -4.94 -0.65
N GLY A 12 -8.19 -5.56 -1.83
CA GLY A 12 -9.28 -5.47 -2.80
C GLY A 12 -9.15 -4.32 -3.80
N GLY A 13 -7.93 -3.88 -4.06
CA GLY A 13 -7.57 -2.95 -5.13
C GLY A 13 -7.54 -1.47 -4.74
N PRO A 14 -7.09 -0.60 -5.67
CA PRO A 14 -6.78 0.80 -5.38
C PRO A 14 -8.00 1.63 -4.96
N THR A 15 -9.19 1.29 -5.45
CA THR A 15 -10.43 1.98 -5.09
C THR A 15 -10.82 1.72 -3.63
N LYS A 16 -10.68 0.49 -3.13
CA LYS A 16 -11.02 0.14 -1.75
C LYS A 16 -10.01 0.74 -0.77
N VAL A 17 -8.73 0.63 -1.10
CA VAL A 17 -7.63 1.28 -0.36
C VAL A 17 -7.80 2.80 -0.28
N ALA A 18 -8.17 3.44 -1.38
CA ALA A 18 -8.43 4.88 -1.43
C ALA A 18 -9.53 5.32 -0.45
N LYS A 19 -10.60 4.52 -0.33
CA LYS A 19 -11.68 4.76 0.63
C LYS A 19 -11.21 4.60 2.08
N ILE A 20 -10.43 3.55 2.37
CA ILE A 20 -9.89 3.28 3.72
C ILE A 20 -9.04 4.47 4.20
N VAL A 21 -8.13 4.94 3.36
CA VAL A 21 -7.14 5.97 3.73
C VAL A 21 -7.57 7.40 3.39
N ARG A 22 -8.79 7.56 2.86
CA ARG A 22 -9.41 8.84 2.48
C ARG A 22 -8.55 9.68 1.52
N VAL A 23 -8.02 9.04 0.49
CA VAL A 23 -7.26 9.72 -0.57
C VAL A 23 -7.89 9.45 -1.94
N HIS A 24 -7.54 10.26 -2.93
CA HIS A 24 -7.97 10.00 -4.29
C HIS A 24 -7.35 8.72 -4.86
N ARG A 25 -8.12 7.91 -5.60
CA ARG A 25 -7.67 6.61 -6.16
C ARG A 25 -6.36 6.69 -6.93
N THR A 26 -6.14 7.79 -7.66
CA THR A 26 -4.91 8.02 -8.44
C THR A 26 -3.68 8.07 -7.56
N ARG A 27 -3.78 8.57 -6.31
CA ARG A 27 -2.64 8.54 -5.38
C ARG A 27 -2.25 7.12 -5.03
N VAL A 28 -3.23 6.25 -4.80
CA VAL A 28 -2.99 4.83 -4.54
C VAL A 28 -2.35 4.15 -5.75
N SER A 29 -2.87 4.40 -6.95
CA SER A 29 -2.25 3.90 -8.19
C SER A 29 -0.82 4.40 -8.38
N ASN A 30 -0.52 5.64 -7.96
CA ASN A 30 0.84 6.19 -8.02
C ASN A 30 1.79 5.53 -7.02
N TRP A 31 1.30 4.94 -5.92
CA TRP A 31 2.18 4.19 -5.01
C TRP A 31 2.80 2.97 -5.70
N CYS A 32 2.06 2.35 -6.62
CA CYS A 32 2.52 1.20 -7.39
C CYS A 32 3.45 1.57 -8.56
N ARG A 33 3.70 2.87 -8.82
CA ARG A 33 4.51 3.37 -9.94
C ARG A 33 5.95 3.68 -9.50
N PRO A 34 6.93 3.58 -10.41
CA PRO A 34 8.31 3.96 -10.13
C PRO A 34 8.43 5.47 -9.85
N LYS A 35 9.44 5.87 -9.07
CA LYS A 35 9.68 7.27 -8.68
C LYS A 35 9.91 8.18 -9.90
N GLU A 36 10.61 7.69 -10.91
CA GLU A 36 10.87 8.39 -12.18
C GLU A 36 9.60 8.79 -12.93
N LYS A 37 8.50 8.05 -12.73
CA LYS A 37 7.19 8.33 -13.35
C LYS A 37 6.24 9.06 -12.39
N GLY A 38 6.77 9.68 -11.33
CA GLY A 38 5.99 10.42 -10.32
C GLY A 38 5.29 9.54 -9.28
N GLY A 39 5.74 8.29 -9.11
CA GLY A 39 5.26 7.38 -8.08
C GLY A 39 6.09 7.42 -6.80
N THR A 40 5.82 6.51 -5.86
CA THR A 40 6.61 6.35 -4.63
C THR A 40 7.65 5.25 -4.72
N GLY A 41 7.69 4.54 -5.85
CA GLY A 41 8.60 3.41 -6.04
C GLY A 41 8.15 2.14 -5.33
N GLY A 42 6.84 1.93 -5.15
CA GLY A 42 6.32 0.75 -4.44
C GLY A 42 6.15 0.97 -2.94
N ILE A 43 6.42 2.16 -2.42
CA ILE A 43 6.32 2.45 -0.98
C ILE A 43 4.98 3.11 -0.68
N ILE A 44 4.17 2.50 0.19
CA ILE A 44 2.98 3.18 0.72
C ILE A 44 3.42 4.14 1.83
N PRO A 45 2.98 5.41 1.84
CA PRO A 45 3.32 6.33 2.92
C PRO A 45 2.89 5.79 4.30
N ILE A 46 3.83 5.76 5.26
CA ILE A 46 3.66 5.16 6.59
C ILE A 46 2.43 5.68 7.35
N LYS A 47 2.08 6.96 7.16
CA LYS A 47 0.86 7.56 7.74
C LYS A 47 -0.44 6.80 7.41
N HIS A 48 -0.45 6.01 6.36
CA HIS A 48 -1.60 5.21 5.93
C HIS A 48 -1.56 3.77 6.45
N ALA A 49 -0.40 3.28 6.93
CA ALA A 49 -0.24 1.90 7.39
C ALA A 49 -1.20 1.53 8.53
N PRO A 50 -1.41 2.34 9.58
CA PRO A 50 -2.33 1.97 10.66
C PRO A 50 -3.78 1.73 10.18
N ALA A 51 -4.27 2.59 9.27
CA ALA A 51 -5.62 2.45 8.71
C ALA A 51 -5.76 1.20 7.83
N LEU A 52 -4.71 0.86 7.08
CA LEU A 52 -4.70 -0.32 6.22
C LEU A 52 -4.57 -1.62 7.03
N ILE A 53 -3.78 -1.63 8.11
CA ILE A 53 -3.68 -2.75 9.04
C ILE A 53 -5.03 -2.99 9.73
N ALA A 54 -5.70 -1.92 10.19
CA ALA A 54 -7.04 -2.03 10.79
C ALA A 54 -8.05 -2.63 9.79
N ALA A 55 -8.09 -2.12 8.56
CA ALA A 55 -8.97 -2.65 7.52
C ALA A 55 -8.62 -4.10 7.13
N ALA A 56 -7.33 -4.47 7.11
CA ALA A 56 -6.90 -5.83 6.83
C ALA A 56 -7.48 -6.80 7.88
N ARG A 57 -7.39 -6.44 9.17
CA ARG A 57 -7.93 -7.24 10.28
C ARG A 57 -9.43 -7.47 10.16
N GLU A 58 -10.20 -6.44 9.77
CA GLU A 58 -11.64 -6.57 9.54
C GLU A 58 -11.97 -7.54 8.39
N THR A 59 -11.08 -7.63 7.40
CA THR A 59 -11.24 -8.54 6.26
C THR A 59 -10.63 -9.93 6.46
N GLY A 60 -10.05 -10.20 7.63
CA GLY A 60 -9.35 -11.46 7.92
C GLY A 60 -7.96 -11.58 7.29
N LEU A 61 -7.40 -10.49 6.77
CA LEU A 61 -6.01 -10.46 6.32
C LEU A 61 -5.06 -10.15 7.48
N THR A 62 -4.00 -10.94 7.58
CA THR A 62 -2.89 -10.66 8.48
C THR A 62 -1.91 -9.73 7.77
N LEU A 63 -2.01 -8.43 8.07
CA LEU A 63 -1.08 -7.41 7.58
C LEU A 63 -0.37 -6.80 8.80
N SER A 64 0.95 -6.76 8.75
CA SER A 64 1.83 -6.20 9.78
C SER A 64 2.44 -4.88 9.33
N ALA A 65 3.13 -4.18 10.24
CA ALA A 65 3.87 -2.98 9.88
C ALA A 65 5.09 -3.30 8.98
N ASP A 66 5.67 -4.50 9.12
CA ASP A 66 6.84 -4.93 8.36
C ASP A 66 6.52 -5.10 6.86
N ASP A 67 5.27 -5.43 6.52
CA ASP A 67 4.82 -5.52 5.12
C ASP A 67 4.91 -4.18 4.38
N PHE A 68 4.87 -3.05 5.10
CA PHE A 68 4.99 -1.71 4.52
C PHE A 68 6.43 -1.25 4.33
N LEU A 69 7.39 -1.96 4.93
CA LEU A 69 8.79 -1.69 4.72
C LEU A 69 9.17 -2.18 3.32
N PRO A 70 10.04 -1.46 2.59
CA PRO A 70 10.61 -2.02 1.38
C PRO A 70 11.25 -3.34 1.77
N ALA A 71 10.89 -4.43 1.06
CA ALA A 71 11.64 -5.67 1.17
C ALA A 71 13.10 -5.26 0.91
N SER A 72 13.95 -5.40 1.93
CA SER A 72 15.37 -5.21 1.76
C SER A 72 15.75 -6.11 0.59
N GLU A 73 16.09 -5.53 -0.56
CA GLU A 73 16.95 -6.22 -1.52
C GLU A 73 18.25 -6.47 -0.74
N ALA A 74 18.33 -7.64 -0.10
CA ALA A 74 19.59 -8.19 0.30
C ALA A 74 20.31 -8.55 -1.01
N ALA A 75 21.27 -7.69 -1.35
CA ALA A 75 22.31 -7.81 -2.38
C ALA A 75 21.89 -7.66 -3.85
#